data_AF-A0A520I025-F1
#
_entry.id   AF-A0A520I025-F1
#
_cell.length_a   1.000
_cell.length_b   1.000
_cell.length_c   1.000
_cell.angle_alpha   90.00
_cell.angle_beta   90.00
_cell.angle_gamma   90.00
#
_symmetry.space_group_name_H-M   'P 1'
#
loop_
_entity.id
_entity.type
_entity.pdbx_description
1 polymer ?
#
loop_
_entity_poly.entity_id
_entity_poly.type
_entity_poly.pdbx_seq_one_letter_code
_entity_poly.pdbx_strand_id
1 'polypeptide(L)'
;MPQRPDVPEVRSLACGTRGDGRRMTIEDRHAGRRRITVCTDRIAAAQARGAAAAARGAAAAARGAQLAMNGEQMQQRAYRQALDGLRAARAQMLLNRDMPADARRGALEGINTAIAELESDIARGQ
;
A
#
# COMPACT_ATOMS: atom_id res chain seq x y z
N MET A 1 -9.83 -54.11 -32.53
CA MET A 1 -10.54 -53.09 -31.71
C MET A 1 -9.50 -52.18 -31.09
N PRO A 2 -9.57 -50.84 -31.25
CA PRO A 2 -8.56 -49.94 -30.69
C PRO A 2 -8.65 -49.93 -29.16
N GLN A 3 -7.50 -50.11 -28.51
CA GLN A 3 -7.37 -50.08 -27.05
C GLN A 3 -7.82 -48.70 -26.55
N ARG A 4 -8.84 -48.65 -25.68
CA ARG A 4 -9.17 -47.41 -24.97
C ARG A 4 -7.94 -47.01 -24.14
N PRO A 5 -7.52 -45.73 -24.15
CA PRO A 5 -6.45 -45.29 -23.27
C PRO A 5 -6.84 -45.65 -21.83
N ASP A 6 -5.90 -46.26 -21.10
CA ASP A 6 -6.05 -46.67 -19.70
C ASP A 6 -6.39 -45.43 -18.85
N VAL A 7 -7.69 -45.20 -18.65
CA VAL A 7 -8.20 -44.02 -17.93
C VAL A 7 -7.86 -44.22 -16.44
N PRO A 8 -7.06 -43.32 -15.84
CA PRO A 8 -6.71 -43.45 -14.44
C PRO A 8 -7.94 -43.28 -13.55
N GLU A 9 -8.00 -44.06 -12.47
CA GLU A 9 -9.01 -43.91 -11.44
C GLU A 9 -8.78 -42.60 -10.69
N VAL A 10 -9.76 -41.69 -10.65
CA VAL A 10 -9.65 -40.43 -9.90
C VAL A 10 -10.49 -40.51 -8.63
N ARG A 11 -9.87 -40.26 -7.47
CA ARG A 11 -10.57 -40.23 -6.17
C ARG A 11 -10.26 -38.96 -5.41
N SER A 12 -11.21 -38.50 -4.62
CA SER A 12 -11.03 -37.36 -3.71
C SER A 12 -11.07 -37.85 -2.27
N LEU A 13 -10.02 -37.58 -1.50
CA LEU A 13 -9.92 -37.99 -0.09
C LEU A 13 -8.94 -37.08 0.67
N ALA A 14 -8.89 -37.22 1.98
CA ALA A 14 -7.88 -36.56 2.81
C ALA A 14 -6.54 -37.29 2.63
N CYS A 15 -5.52 -36.56 2.19
CA CYS A 15 -4.20 -37.13 1.94
C CYS A 15 -3.29 -37.14 3.18
N GLY A 16 -3.57 -36.29 4.16
CA GLY A 16 -2.75 -36.15 5.36
C GLY A 16 -1.29 -35.85 5.01
N THR A 17 -0.36 -36.56 5.65
CA THR A 17 1.10 -36.38 5.48
C THR A 17 1.69 -37.10 4.27
N ARG A 18 0.89 -37.75 3.42
CA ARG A 18 1.40 -38.54 2.29
C ARG A 18 1.93 -37.65 1.15
N GLY A 19 3.20 -37.80 0.75
CA GLY A 19 3.82 -36.99 -0.31
C GLY A 19 4.38 -35.65 0.18
N ASP A 20 4.57 -34.67 -0.71
CA ASP A 20 5.30 -33.41 -0.41
C ASP A 20 4.47 -32.34 0.33
N GLY A 21 3.19 -32.60 0.63
CA GLY A 21 2.29 -31.66 1.30
C GLY A 21 1.90 -30.42 0.48
N ARG A 22 2.55 -30.18 -0.68
CA ARG A 22 2.35 -29.00 -1.52
C ARG A 22 1.46 -29.31 -2.72
N ARG A 23 1.57 -30.51 -3.28
CA ARG A 23 0.73 -30.93 -4.40
C ARG A 23 -0.68 -31.27 -3.91
N MET A 24 -1.66 -30.74 -4.64
CA MET A 24 -3.09 -31.00 -4.42
C MET A 24 -3.53 -32.36 -4.98
N THR A 25 -2.67 -33.00 -5.77
CA THR A 25 -2.90 -34.33 -6.33
C THR A 25 -1.71 -35.24 -6.05
N ILE A 26 -2.00 -36.52 -5.83
CA ILE A 26 -1.00 -37.58 -5.70
C ILE A 26 -1.32 -38.64 -6.75
N GLU A 27 -0.35 -38.97 -7.58
CA GLU A 27 -0.47 -40.09 -8.51
C GLU A 27 0.18 -41.33 -7.92
N ASP A 28 -0.52 -42.45 -7.94
CA ASP A 28 0.01 -43.76 -7.58
C ASP A 28 -0.51 -44.87 -8.51
N ARG A 29 0.00 -46.09 -8.33
CA ARG A 29 -0.54 -47.27 -8.99
C ARG A 29 -1.19 -48.17 -7.93
N HIS A 30 -2.41 -48.60 -8.21
CA HIS A 30 -3.14 -49.53 -7.35
C HIS A 30 -3.75 -50.65 -8.19
N ALA A 31 -3.54 -51.90 -7.79
CA ALA A 31 -4.01 -53.09 -8.53
C ALA A 31 -3.66 -53.07 -10.04
N GLY A 32 -2.44 -52.60 -10.38
CA GLY A 32 -1.95 -52.53 -11.77
C GLY A 32 -2.49 -51.36 -12.61
N ARG A 33 -3.39 -50.53 -12.08
CA ARG A 33 -3.95 -49.35 -12.77
C ARG A 33 -3.39 -48.05 -12.19
N ARG A 34 -3.30 -47.01 -13.01
CA ARG A 34 -2.97 -45.65 -12.54
C ARG A 34 -4.13 -45.08 -11.73
N ARG A 35 -3.83 -44.43 -10.61
CA ARG A 35 -4.78 -43.74 -9.76
C ARG A 35 -4.28 -42.33 -9.43
N ILE A 36 -5.19 -41.37 -9.49
CA ILE A 36 -4.96 -39.97 -9.14
C ILE A 36 -5.83 -39.66 -7.93
N THR A 37 -5.21 -39.21 -6.85
CA THR A 37 -5.89 -38.82 -5.62
C THR A 37 -5.87 -37.31 -5.47
N VAL A 38 -7.04 -36.68 -5.40
CA VAL A 38 -7.22 -35.25 -5.09
C VAL A 38 -7.31 -35.07 -3.57
N CYS A 39 -6.38 -34.28 -3.02
CA CYS A 39 -6.22 -34.03 -1.60
C CYS A 39 -7.12 -32.90 -1.10
N THR A 40 -8.35 -33.26 -0.72
CA THR A 40 -9.39 -32.32 -0.26
C THR A 40 -8.97 -31.49 0.96
N ASP A 41 -8.20 -32.08 1.87
CA ASP A 41 -7.62 -31.44 3.05
C ASP A 41 -6.63 -30.33 2.70
N ARG A 42 -5.80 -30.53 1.67
CA ARG A 42 -4.83 -29.54 1.21
C ARG A 42 -5.50 -28.39 0.47
N ILE A 43 -6.53 -28.68 -0.31
CA ILE A 43 -7.34 -27.67 -0.99
C ILE A 43 -8.02 -26.79 0.07
N ALA A 44 -8.65 -27.39 1.08
CA ALA A 44 -9.25 -26.65 2.19
C ALA A 44 -8.21 -25.79 2.92
N ALA A 45 -7.02 -26.34 3.21
CA ALA A 45 -5.94 -25.59 3.83
C ALA A 45 -5.39 -24.46 2.94
N ALA A 46 -5.38 -24.62 1.62
CA ALA A 46 -4.99 -23.59 0.67
C ALA A 46 -6.04 -22.47 0.60
N GLN A 47 -7.32 -22.82 0.59
CA GLN A 47 -8.43 -21.86 0.64
C GLN A 47 -8.40 -21.04 1.95
N ALA A 48 -8.21 -21.69 3.09
CA ALA A 48 -8.08 -21.01 4.39
C ALA A 48 -6.89 -20.04 4.41
N ARG A 49 -5.73 -20.47 3.89
CA ARG A 49 -4.54 -19.61 3.73
C ARG A 49 -4.80 -18.43 2.79
N GLY A 50 -5.50 -18.68 1.68
CA GLY A 50 -5.92 -17.64 0.73
C GLY A 50 -6.83 -16.60 1.36
N ALA A 51 -7.86 -17.04 2.10
CA ALA A 51 -8.76 -16.16 2.83
C ALA A 51 -8.01 -15.32 3.89
N ALA A 52 -7.11 -15.93 4.65
CA ALA A 52 -6.28 -15.22 5.61
C ALA A 52 -5.30 -14.23 4.96
N ALA A 53 -4.77 -14.54 3.76
CA ALA A 53 -3.95 -13.61 3.00
C ALA A 53 -4.78 -12.43 2.48
N ALA A 54 -5.98 -12.67 1.96
CA ALA A 54 -6.90 -11.63 1.49
C ALA A 54 -7.30 -10.68 2.63
N ALA A 55 -7.67 -11.21 3.81
CA ALA A 55 -7.99 -10.40 4.98
C ALA A 55 -6.81 -9.51 5.42
N ARG A 56 -5.59 -10.04 5.42
CA ARG A 56 -4.38 -9.27 5.71
C ARG A 56 -4.11 -8.19 4.66
N GLY A 57 -4.32 -8.49 3.39
CA GLY A 57 -4.21 -7.54 2.28
C GLY A 57 -5.18 -6.37 2.45
N ALA A 58 -6.45 -6.65 2.74
CA ALA A 58 -7.46 -5.62 2.99
C ALA A 58 -7.09 -4.73 4.19
N ALA A 59 -6.62 -5.32 5.30
CA ALA A 59 -6.18 -4.57 6.47
C ALA A 59 -4.91 -3.71 6.20
N ALA A 60 -4.01 -4.18 5.34
CA ALA A 60 -2.85 -3.38 4.92
C ALA A 60 -3.27 -2.20 4.04
N ALA A 61 -4.19 -2.42 3.08
CA ALA A 61 -4.72 -1.37 2.22
C ALA A 61 -5.45 -0.28 3.02
N ALA A 62 -6.29 -0.66 3.99
CA ALA A 62 -6.99 0.29 4.84
C ALA A 62 -6.02 1.17 5.66
N ARG A 63 -4.96 0.57 6.21
CA ARG A 63 -3.90 1.31 6.92
C ARG A 63 -3.12 2.24 5.99
N GLY A 64 -2.81 1.78 4.77
CA GLY A 64 -2.17 2.61 3.75
C GLY A 64 -3.00 3.84 3.39
N ALA A 65 -4.30 3.66 3.15
CA ALA A 65 -5.23 4.76 2.87
C ALA A 65 -5.31 5.76 4.03
N GLN A 66 -5.36 5.27 5.28
CA GLN A 66 -5.39 6.14 6.45
C GLN A 66 -4.09 6.93 6.62
N LEU A 67 -2.92 6.32 6.37
CA LEU A 67 -1.63 6.99 6.40
C LEU A 67 -1.53 8.07 5.30
N ALA A 68 -2.02 7.79 4.10
CA ALA A 68 -2.04 8.76 3.01
C ALA A 68 -2.90 9.99 3.35
N MET A 69 -4.13 9.79 3.84
CA MET A 69 -4.99 10.91 4.25
C MET A 69 -4.37 11.73 5.40
N ASN A 70 -3.72 11.06 6.36
CA ASN A 70 -3.02 11.76 7.44
C ASN A 70 -1.83 12.57 6.90
N GLY A 71 -1.09 12.03 5.92
CA GLY A 71 0.03 12.70 5.28
C GLY A 71 -0.39 13.99 4.57
N GLU A 72 -1.45 13.93 3.76
CA GLU A 72 -2.01 15.11 3.07
C GLU A 72 -2.48 16.18 4.07
N GLN A 73 -3.18 15.78 5.13
CA GLN A 73 -3.60 16.72 6.18
C GLN A 73 -2.42 17.34 6.92
N MET A 74 -1.36 16.57 7.22
CA MET A 74 -0.15 17.09 7.87
C MET A 74 0.57 18.07 6.95
N GLN A 75 0.70 17.74 5.66
CA GLN A 75 1.33 18.61 4.68
C GLN A 75 0.57 19.94 4.56
N GLN A 76 -0.76 19.90 4.46
CA GLN A 76 -1.59 21.12 4.45
C GLN A 76 -1.44 21.95 5.73
N ARG A 77 -1.37 21.31 6.90
CA ARG A 77 -1.15 22.02 8.18
C ARG A 77 0.22 22.66 8.23
N ALA A 78 1.27 21.96 7.80
CA ALA A 78 2.63 22.49 7.75
C ALA A 78 2.72 23.72 6.83
N TYR A 79 2.11 23.65 5.64
CA TYR A 79 2.04 24.78 4.71
C TYR A 79 1.32 25.99 5.30
N ARG A 80 0.18 25.79 5.96
CA ARG A 80 -0.56 26.88 6.64
C ARG A 80 0.30 27.53 7.74
N GLN A 81 0.95 26.73 8.57
CA GLN A 81 1.83 27.25 9.63
C GLN A 81 3.02 28.02 9.06
N ALA A 82 3.62 27.54 7.98
CA ALA A 82 4.72 28.24 7.30
C ALA A 82 4.26 29.58 6.71
N LEU A 83 3.07 29.64 6.07
CA LEU A 83 2.49 30.90 5.59
C LEU A 83 2.19 31.88 6.72
N ASP A 84 1.60 31.41 7.82
CA ASP A 84 1.30 32.25 8.98
C ASP A 84 2.57 32.83 9.59
N GLY A 85 3.64 32.03 9.68
CA GLY A 85 4.96 32.47 10.12
C GLY A 85 5.57 33.54 9.21
N LEU A 86 5.52 33.33 7.89
CA LEU A 86 6.02 34.32 6.90
C LEU A 86 5.22 35.63 6.95
N ARG A 87 3.90 35.55 7.09
CA ARG A 87 3.03 36.73 7.21
C ARG A 87 3.29 37.49 8.51
N ALA A 88 3.53 36.78 9.61
CA ALA A 88 3.95 37.40 10.87
C ALA A 88 5.31 38.07 10.74
N ALA A 89 6.30 37.42 10.11
CA ALA A 89 7.61 38.01 9.85
C ALA A 89 7.51 39.27 8.98
N ARG A 90 6.67 39.25 7.95
CA ARG A 90 6.36 40.42 7.10
C ARG A 90 5.79 41.58 7.92
N ALA A 91 4.81 41.29 8.79
CA ALA A 91 4.22 42.30 9.66
C ALA A 91 5.25 42.90 10.64
N GLN A 92 6.12 42.08 11.21
CA GLN A 92 7.22 42.53 12.07
C GLN A 92 8.22 43.41 11.29
N MET A 93 8.59 43.02 10.08
CA MET A 93 9.48 43.83 9.23
C MET A 93 8.89 45.19 8.88
N LEU A 94 7.58 45.28 8.64
CA LEU A 94 6.89 46.56 8.40
C LEU A 94 6.94 47.49 9.61
N LEU A 95 6.89 46.93 10.81
CA LEU A 95 6.92 47.68 12.07
C LEU A 95 8.34 48.01 12.54
N ASN A 96 9.36 47.32 12.01
CA ASN A 96 10.75 47.52 12.39
C ASN A 96 11.28 48.87 11.87
N ARG A 97 11.42 49.83 12.79
CA ARG A 97 11.95 51.19 12.54
C ARG A 97 13.46 51.28 12.69
N ASP A 98 14.09 50.30 13.34
CA ASP A 98 15.54 50.27 13.57
C ASP A 98 16.31 49.83 12.32
N MET A 99 15.60 49.24 11.34
CA MET A 99 16.18 48.81 10.07
C MET A 99 16.19 49.96 9.04
N PRO A 100 17.33 50.19 8.35
CA PRO A 100 17.40 51.11 7.23
C PRO A 100 16.35 50.79 6.16
N ALA A 101 15.79 51.82 5.54
CA ALA A 101 14.65 51.67 4.62
C ALA A 101 14.94 50.71 3.45
N ASP A 102 16.15 50.72 2.91
CA ASP A 102 16.53 49.86 1.79
C ASP A 102 16.72 48.40 2.23
N ALA A 103 17.30 48.18 3.41
CA ALA A 103 17.41 46.83 3.99
C ALA A 103 16.03 46.24 4.30
N ARG A 104 15.11 47.07 4.84
CA ARG A 104 13.72 46.66 5.10
C ARG A 104 12.99 46.32 3.81
N ARG A 105 13.22 47.08 2.74
CA ARG A 105 12.64 46.81 1.42
C ARG A 105 13.09 45.46 0.86
N GLY A 106 14.40 45.19 0.87
CA GLY A 106 14.94 43.91 0.41
C GLY A 106 14.45 42.72 1.25
N ALA A 107 14.36 42.88 2.57
CA ALA A 107 13.81 41.84 3.45
C ALA A 107 12.33 41.57 3.16
N LEU A 108 11.52 42.61 2.95
CA LEU A 108 10.11 42.46 2.58
C LEU A 108 9.93 41.82 1.20
N GLU A 109 10.78 42.16 0.24
CA GLU A 109 10.77 41.52 -1.09
C GLU A 109 11.07 40.02 -0.97
N GLY A 110 12.11 39.63 -0.24
CA GLY A 110 12.43 38.22 0.01
C GLY A 110 11.28 37.47 0.70
N ILE A 111 10.64 38.07 1.70
CA ILE A 111 9.48 37.47 2.37
C ILE A 111 8.28 37.34 1.42
N ASN A 112 8.01 38.34 0.59
CA ASN A 112 6.93 38.29 -0.39
C ASN A 112 7.16 37.20 -1.45
N THR A 113 8.40 37.06 -1.93
CA THR A 113 8.78 35.98 -2.86
C THR A 113 8.57 34.61 -2.20
N ALA A 114 9.06 34.41 -0.97
CA ALA A 114 8.87 33.16 -0.24
C ALA A 114 7.38 32.83 0.00
N ILE A 115 6.53 33.83 0.27
CA ILE A 115 5.08 33.66 0.38
C ILE A 115 4.49 33.21 -0.97
N ALA A 116 4.85 33.88 -2.07
CA ALA A 116 4.33 33.56 -3.39
C ALA A 116 4.76 32.17 -3.88
N GLU A 117 6.01 31.77 -3.62
CA GLU A 117 6.51 30.42 -3.90
C GLU A 117 5.73 29.37 -3.10
N LEU A 118 5.51 29.62 -1.81
CA LEU A 118 4.79 28.68 -0.96
C LEU A 118 3.30 28.58 -1.33
N GLU A 119 2.65 29.69 -1.68
CA GLU A 119 1.27 29.70 -2.20
C GLU A 119 1.16 28.96 -3.54
N SER A 120 2.17 29.09 -4.41
CA SER A 120 2.27 28.33 -5.66
C SER A 120 2.47 26.83 -5.41
N ASP A 121 3.31 26.44 -4.47
CA ASP A 121 3.50 25.04 -4.06
C ASP A 121 2.19 24.42 -3.52
N ILE A 122 1.46 25.17 -2.71
CA ILE A 122 0.14 24.75 -2.20
C ILE A 122 -0.88 24.62 -3.33
N ALA A 123 -0.84 25.48 -4.34
CA ALA A 123 -1.73 25.41 -5.50
C ALA A 123 -1.37 24.26 -6.46
N ARG A 124 -0.08 23.89 -6.56
CA ARG A 124 0.40 22.75 -7.36
C ARG A 124 0.23 21.39 -6.67
N GLY A 125 0.17 21.38 -5.34
CA GLY A 125 -0.03 20.18 -4.52
C GLY A 125 -1.50 19.83 -4.23
N GLN A 126 -2.45 20.55 -4.81
CA GLN A 126 -3.90 20.27 -4.81
C GLN A 126 -4.32 19.70 -6.16
#